data_AF-A0A816K6F7-F1
#
_entry.id   AF-A0A816K6F7-F1
#
_cell.length_a   1.000
_cell.length_b   1.000
_cell.length_c   1.000
_cell.angle_alpha   90.00
_cell.angle_beta   90.00
_cell.angle_gamma   90.00
#
_symmetry.space_group_name_H-M   'P 1'
#
loop_
_entity.id
_entity.type
_entity.pdbx_description
1 polymer ?
#
loop_
_entity_poly.entity_id
_entity_poly.type
_entity_poly.pdbx_seq_one_letter_code
_entity_poly.pdbx_strand_id
1 'polypeptide(L)'
;MKGRPELRNVPRFLFGQSMGGAIALKVHLKEPQAWDGLILVAPMCKISEDVKPPKLVLNALILMSTLFPKAKLFPKKDMSELFFRDPSKRKLSDYDVICYDDQTRLKTAVELLNATRDIEMQVDKVSLPLLILHGAADRVTDPNVSKFLHEQAISQDKTLKLYPGGYHCILEGDTDENIFTVINDIVAWLDARTTPK
;
A
#
# COMPACT_ATOMS: atom_id res chain seq x y z
N MET A 1 19.75 -1.82 -16.14
CA MET A 1 20.06 -2.86 -15.14
C MET A 1 21.53 -3.21 -15.19
N LYS A 2 22.31 -2.79 -14.18
CA LYS A 2 23.72 -3.22 -14.07
C LYS A 2 23.73 -4.70 -13.70
N GLY A 3 24.09 -5.58 -14.66
CA GLY A 3 24.46 -6.96 -14.37
C GLY A 3 23.59 -8.09 -14.95
N ARG A 4 22.41 -7.82 -15.54
CA ARG A 4 21.51 -8.86 -16.11
C ARG A 4 21.01 -8.51 -17.52
N PRO A 5 21.80 -8.76 -18.59
CA PRO A 5 21.43 -8.42 -19.96
C PRO A 5 20.21 -9.18 -20.50
N GLU A 6 19.95 -10.39 -19.99
CA GLU A 6 18.82 -11.25 -20.35
C GLU A 6 17.45 -10.65 -20.00
N LEU A 7 17.39 -9.74 -19.03
CA LEU A 7 16.16 -9.10 -18.57
C LEU A 7 15.85 -7.78 -19.29
N ARG A 8 16.68 -7.34 -20.26
CA ARG A 8 16.54 -6.02 -20.89
C ARG A 8 15.22 -5.81 -21.62
N ASN A 9 14.62 -6.86 -22.16
CA ASN A 9 13.41 -6.81 -22.97
C ASN A 9 12.20 -7.46 -22.29
N VAL A 10 12.29 -7.76 -21.00
CA VAL A 10 11.19 -8.35 -20.24
C VAL A 10 10.39 -7.21 -19.59
N PRO A 11 9.04 -7.22 -19.67
CA PRO A 11 8.20 -6.27 -18.93
C PRO A 11 8.46 -6.29 -17.43
N ARG A 12 8.47 -5.12 -16.79
CA ARG A 12 8.83 -4.92 -15.39
C ARG A 12 7.69 -4.24 -14.65
N PHE A 13 7.18 -4.90 -13.62
CA PHE A 13 6.08 -4.38 -12.82
C PHE A 13 6.55 -4.11 -11.39
N LEU A 14 5.97 -3.09 -10.78
CA LEU A 14 6.07 -2.87 -9.34
C LEU A 14 4.81 -3.41 -8.67
N PHE A 15 4.99 -4.22 -7.65
CA PHE A 15 3.92 -4.71 -6.78
C PHE A 15 4.14 -4.17 -5.37
N GLY A 16 3.08 -3.67 -4.74
CA GLY A 16 3.17 -3.17 -3.38
C GLY A 16 1.84 -3.24 -2.62
N GLN A 17 1.88 -3.83 -1.43
CA GLN A 17 0.76 -3.86 -0.49
C GLN A 17 0.97 -2.85 0.64
N SER A 18 -0.06 -2.10 1.03
CA SER A 18 -0.01 -1.17 2.18
C SER A 18 1.13 -0.14 2.04
N MET A 19 2.02 -0.04 3.03
CA MET A 19 3.26 0.74 2.97
C MET A 19 4.13 0.37 1.73
N GLY A 20 4.16 -0.89 1.32
CA GLY A 20 4.82 -1.33 0.10
C GLY A 20 4.24 -0.67 -1.16
N GLY A 21 2.93 -0.39 -1.16
CA GLY A 21 2.28 0.38 -2.23
C GLY A 21 2.76 1.83 -2.28
N ALA A 22 2.99 2.45 -1.11
CA ALA A 22 3.60 3.78 -1.03
C ALA A 22 5.03 3.79 -1.58
N ILE A 23 5.81 2.75 -1.28
CA ILE A 23 7.16 2.58 -1.80
C ILE A 23 7.12 2.42 -3.33
N ALA A 24 6.25 1.56 -3.87
CA ALA A 24 6.07 1.37 -5.31
C ALA A 24 5.72 2.70 -6.02
N LEU A 25 4.79 3.47 -5.45
CA LEU A 25 4.44 4.81 -5.97
C LEU A 25 5.64 5.76 -5.96
N LYS A 26 6.41 5.82 -4.88
CA LYS A 26 7.61 6.69 -4.81
C LYS A 26 8.70 6.25 -5.79
N VAL A 27 8.87 4.95 -6.01
CA VAL A 27 9.81 4.42 -7.01
C VAL A 27 9.38 4.87 -8.41
N HIS A 28 8.09 4.72 -8.76
CA HIS A 28 7.55 5.24 -10.01
C HIS A 28 7.75 6.75 -10.14
N LEU A 29 7.36 7.54 -9.15
CA LEU A 29 7.50 9.00 -9.17
C LEU A 29 8.96 9.47 -9.34
N LYS A 30 9.93 8.67 -8.86
CA LYS A 30 11.36 8.94 -9.03
C LYS A 30 11.88 8.53 -10.41
N GLU A 31 11.39 7.43 -10.96
CA GLU A 31 11.81 6.90 -12.26
C GLU A 31 10.59 6.55 -13.15
N PRO A 32 9.87 7.55 -13.71
CA PRO A 32 8.54 7.33 -14.30
C PRO A 32 8.49 6.46 -15.55
N GLN A 33 9.64 6.19 -16.16
CA GLN A 33 9.80 5.43 -17.40
C GLN A 33 10.55 4.10 -17.18
N ALA A 34 10.88 3.77 -15.93
CA ALA A 34 11.68 2.59 -15.62
C ALA A 34 10.83 1.31 -15.48
N TRP A 35 9.50 1.42 -15.50
CA TRP A 35 8.58 0.33 -15.22
C TRP A 35 7.45 0.33 -16.24
N ASP A 36 6.81 -0.82 -16.41
CA ASP A 36 5.76 -1.05 -17.40
C ASP A 36 4.36 -1.10 -16.75
N GLY A 37 4.29 -1.17 -15.41
CA GLY A 37 3.04 -1.07 -14.67
C GLY A 37 3.17 -1.13 -13.15
N LEU A 38 2.08 -0.77 -12.47
CA LEU A 38 1.93 -0.74 -11.02
C LEU A 38 0.76 -1.63 -10.58
N ILE A 39 1.00 -2.51 -9.62
CA ILE A 39 -0.03 -3.28 -8.93
C ILE A 39 -0.01 -2.90 -7.46
N LEU A 40 -1.08 -2.29 -7.00
CA LEU A 40 -1.19 -1.73 -5.66
C LEU A 40 -2.33 -2.40 -4.89
N VAL A 41 -2.03 -2.95 -3.72
CA VAL A 41 -2.99 -3.62 -2.84
C VAL A 41 -3.14 -2.81 -1.56
N ALA A 42 -4.34 -2.29 -1.30
CA ALA A 42 -4.63 -1.39 -0.17
C ALA A 42 -3.53 -0.31 0.07
N PRO A 43 -3.12 0.47 -0.96
CA PRO A 43 -1.92 1.31 -0.89
C PRO A 43 -2.06 2.49 0.08
N MET A 44 -0.99 2.75 0.83
CA MET A 44 -0.88 3.92 1.72
C MET A 44 -0.51 5.20 0.93
N CYS A 45 -1.45 5.79 0.20
CA CYS A 45 -1.20 6.97 -0.64
C CYS A 45 -1.87 8.28 -0.20
N LYS A 46 -2.73 8.24 0.83
CA LYS A 46 -3.30 9.42 1.49
C LYS A 46 -3.64 9.09 2.94
N ILE A 47 -3.63 10.08 3.82
CA ILE A 47 -4.14 9.95 5.19
C ILE A 47 -5.60 10.38 5.19
N SER A 48 -6.49 9.51 5.67
CA SER A 48 -7.88 9.91 5.87
C SER A 48 -7.95 11.04 6.90
N GLU A 49 -8.71 12.09 6.62
CA GLU A 49 -8.81 13.25 7.52
C GLU A 49 -9.41 12.86 8.88
N ASP A 50 -10.21 11.78 8.94
CA ASP A 50 -10.84 11.27 10.16
C ASP A 50 -9.85 10.69 11.17
N VAL A 51 -8.67 10.24 10.71
CA VAL A 51 -7.64 9.63 11.57
C VAL A 51 -6.45 10.56 11.82
N LYS A 52 -6.49 11.77 11.26
CA LYS A 52 -5.39 12.73 11.33
C LYS A 52 -5.38 13.44 12.69
N PRO A 53 -4.27 13.37 13.46
CA PRO A 53 -4.18 14.10 14.72
C PRO A 53 -4.36 15.61 14.52
N PRO A 54 -4.89 16.34 15.51
CA PRO A 54 -4.92 17.81 15.46
C PRO A 54 -3.55 18.39 15.14
N LYS A 55 -3.49 19.46 14.33
CA LYS A 55 -2.24 20.05 13.84
C LYS A 55 -1.21 20.32 14.95
N LEU A 56 -1.66 20.78 16.12
CA LEU A 56 -0.79 21.03 17.26
C LEU A 56 -0.11 19.75 17.78
N VAL A 57 -0.89 18.66 17.90
CA VAL A 57 -0.39 17.34 18.31
C VAL A 57 0.59 16.81 17.27
N LEU A 58 0.25 16.96 15.99
CA LEU A 58 1.12 16.56 14.89
C LEU A 58 2.48 17.27 14.93
N ASN A 59 2.48 18.60 15.12
CA ASN A 59 3.70 19.39 15.23
C ASN A 59 4.55 18.98 16.43
N ALA A 60 3.91 18.71 17.58
CA ALA A 60 4.61 18.22 18.77
C ALA A 60 5.25 16.84 18.53
N LEU A 61 4.54 15.92 17.88
CA LEU A 61 5.06 14.60 17.51
C LEU A 61 6.24 14.70 16.53
N ILE A 62 6.16 15.61 15.56
CA ILE A 62 7.25 15.87 14.60
C ILE A 62 8.49 16.39 15.34
N LEU A 63 8.34 17.38 16.22
CA LEU A 63 9.45 17.93 17.01
C LEU A 63 10.08 16.84 17.90
N MET A 64 9.24 16.09 18.61
CA MET A 64 9.69 14.97 19.45
C MET A 64 10.39 13.88 18.65
N SER A 65 10.00 13.65 17.38
CA SER A 65 10.66 12.66 16.52
C SER A 65 12.11 13.00 16.19
N THR A 66 12.45 14.30 16.23
CA THR A 66 13.82 14.78 16.00
C THR A 66 14.69 14.55 17.24
N LEU A 67 14.15 14.77 18.44
CA LEU A 67 14.87 14.62 19.70
C LEU A 67 14.95 13.16 20.17
N PHE A 68 13.85 12.41 20.00
CA PHE A 68 13.68 11.05 20.49
C PHE A 68 13.16 10.11 19.39
N PRO A 69 13.92 9.89 18.30
CA PRO A 69 13.43 9.18 17.11
C PRO A 69 13.00 7.73 17.37
N LYS A 70 13.58 7.09 18.39
CA LYS A 70 13.30 5.70 18.77
C LYS A 70 12.21 5.57 19.85
N ALA A 71 11.64 6.68 20.33
CA ALA A 71 10.60 6.64 21.35
C ALA A 71 9.37 5.88 20.84
N LYS A 72 8.78 5.07 21.72
CA LYS A 72 7.62 4.20 21.46
C LYS A 72 6.41 4.75 22.20
N LEU A 73 5.87 5.85 21.69
CA LEU A 73 4.82 6.62 22.39
C LEU A 73 3.40 6.13 22.08
N PHE A 74 3.24 5.29 21.05
CA PHE A 74 1.95 4.75 20.66
C PHE A 74 1.65 3.48 21.46
N PRO A 75 0.46 3.33 22.07
CA PRO A 75 0.14 2.15 22.86
C PRO A 75 0.23 0.87 22.01
N LYS A 76 0.80 -0.20 22.57
CA LYS A 76 0.75 -1.52 21.93
C LYS A 76 -0.70 -1.98 21.99
N LYS A 77 -1.37 -1.98 20.84
CA LYS A 77 -2.71 -2.50 20.67
C LYS A 77 -2.64 -3.59 19.62
N ASP A 78 -3.27 -4.73 19.90
CA ASP A 78 -3.50 -5.72 18.87
C ASP A 78 -4.47 -5.13 17.84
N MET A 79 -3.98 -4.99 16.62
CA MET A 79 -4.74 -4.44 15.49
C MET A 79 -5.09 -5.52 14.49
N SER A 80 -4.69 -6.78 14.70
CA SER A 80 -4.89 -7.91 13.79
C SER A 80 -6.36 -8.05 13.34
N GLU A 81 -7.31 -7.65 14.18
CA GLU A 81 -8.73 -7.66 13.84
C GLU A 81 -9.15 -6.71 12.72
N LEU A 82 -8.36 -5.68 12.46
CA LEU A 82 -8.56 -4.73 11.39
C LEU A 82 -7.90 -5.18 10.08
N PHE A 83 -6.87 -6.01 10.19
CA PHE A 83 -6.11 -6.52 9.04
C PHE A 83 -6.79 -7.74 8.42
N PHE A 84 -7.19 -8.69 9.28
CA PHE A 84 -7.67 -10.01 8.88
C PHE A 84 -9.17 -10.14 9.11
N ARG A 85 -9.92 -10.42 8.04
CA ARG A 85 -11.34 -10.75 8.08
C ARG A 85 -11.55 -12.17 8.58
N ASP A 86 -10.77 -13.12 8.07
CA ASP A 86 -10.85 -14.53 8.47
C ASP A 86 -10.14 -14.76 9.82
N PRO A 87 -10.83 -15.22 10.88
CA PRO A 87 -10.24 -15.46 12.19
C PRO A 87 -9.16 -16.56 12.20
N SER A 88 -9.22 -17.54 11.30
CA SER A 88 -8.21 -18.59 11.19
C SER A 88 -6.90 -18.04 10.63
N LYS A 89 -6.97 -17.21 9.58
CA LYS A 89 -5.80 -16.51 9.00
C LYS A 89 -5.20 -15.52 9.99
N ARG A 90 -6.04 -14.85 10.78
CA ARG A 90 -5.60 -13.98 11.89
C ARG A 90 -4.75 -14.74 12.90
N LYS A 91 -5.23 -15.89 13.39
CA LYS A 91 -4.46 -16.74 14.32
C LYS A 91 -3.14 -17.21 13.74
N LEU A 92 -3.09 -17.45 12.42
CA LEU A 92 -1.84 -17.81 11.75
C LEU A 92 -0.82 -16.66 11.77
N SER A 93 -1.29 -15.40 11.73
CA SER A 93 -0.39 -14.23 11.77
C SER A 93 0.40 -14.09 13.08
N ASP A 94 -0.13 -14.64 14.18
CA ASP A 94 0.55 -14.65 15.48
C ASP A 94 1.83 -15.52 15.48
N TYR A 95 1.96 -16.42 14.49
CA TYR A 95 3.12 -17.30 14.35
C TYR A 95 4.19 -16.75 13.40
N ASP A 96 4.02 -15.53 12.87
CA ASP A 96 5.03 -14.89 12.01
C ASP A 96 6.22 -14.39 12.84
N VAL A 97 7.29 -15.20 12.86
CA VAL A 97 8.52 -14.92 13.62
C VAL A 97 9.39 -13.82 13.03
N ILE A 98 9.15 -13.41 11.77
CA ILE A 98 9.92 -12.34 11.12
C ILE A 98 9.19 -10.99 11.18
N CYS A 99 7.93 -10.98 11.60
CA CYS A 99 7.16 -9.76 11.76
C CYS A 99 7.63 -8.94 12.97
N TYR A 100 7.66 -7.62 12.81
CA TYR A 100 7.97 -6.69 13.90
C TYR A 100 6.73 -6.50 14.78
N ASP A 101 6.68 -7.17 15.94
CA ASP A 101 5.59 -7.08 16.94
C ASP A 101 5.92 -6.13 18.11
N ASP A 102 6.40 -4.94 17.80
CA ASP A 102 6.74 -3.96 18.84
C ASP A 102 6.22 -2.59 18.44
N GLN A 103 6.12 -1.68 19.41
CA GLN A 103 5.45 -0.41 19.19
C GLN A 103 6.16 0.41 18.11
N THR A 104 5.37 1.01 17.21
CA THR A 104 5.88 1.89 16.16
C THR A 104 6.74 2.99 16.77
N ARG A 105 7.95 3.15 16.24
CA ARG A 105 8.87 4.21 16.65
C ARG A 105 8.38 5.55 16.12
N LEU A 106 8.56 6.60 16.91
CA LEU A 106 8.06 7.94 16.59
C LEU A 106 8.56 8.46 15.24
N LYS A 107 9.86 8.28 14.93
CA LYS A 107 10.40 8.71 13.64
C LYS A 107 9.82 7.93 12.46
N THR A 108 9.56 6.63 12.63
CA THR A 108 8.89 5.82 11.60
C THR A 108 7.50 6.37 11.29
N ALA A 109 6.68 6.66 12.31
CA ALA A 109 5.36 7.24 12.11
C ALA A 109 5.41 8.59 11.36
N VAL A 110 6.37 9.44 11.70
CA VAL A 110 6.57 10.73 11.02
C VAL A 110 7.02 10.56 9.56
N GLU A 111 7.90 9.60 9.27
CA GLU A 111 8.32 9.32 7.89
C GLU A 111 7.19 8.72 7.04
N LEU A 112 6.33 7.88 7.62
CA LEU A 112 5.12 7.39 6.94
C LEU A 112 4.19 8.55 6.57
N LEU A 113 3.93 9.46 7.52
CA LEU A 113 3.17 10.69 7.29
C LEU A 113 3.76 11.54 6.16
N ASN A 114 5.08 11.77 6.20
CA ASN A 114 5.78 12.55 5.18
C ASN A 114 5.70 11.88 3.80
N ALA A 115 5.90 10.56 3.75
CA ALA A 115 5.81 9.79 2.52
C ALA A 115 4.41 9.87 1.90
N THR A 116 3.36 9.71 2.71
CA THR A 116 1.99 9.80 2.25
C THR A 116 1.63 11.20 1.75
N ARG A 117 2.04 12.27 2.46
CA ARG A 117 1.82 13.65 2.01
C ARG A 117 2.55 13.95 0.70
N ASP A 118 3.78 13.48 0.56
CA ASP A 118 4.57 13.64 -0.66
C ASP A 118 3.93 12.94 -1.87
N ILE A 119 3.39 11.73 -1.66
CA ILE A 119 2.65 10.99 -2.69
C ILE A 119 1.36 11.73 -3.06
N GLU A 120 0.58 12.18 -2.07
CA GLU A 120 -0.68 12.89 -2.30
C GLU A 120 -0.48 14.15 -3.17
N MET A 121 0.60 14.91 -2.95
CA MET A 121 0.93 16.10 -3.74
C MET A 121 1.37 15.81 -5.18
N GLN A 122 1.65 14.55 -5.52
CA GLN A 122 2.19 14.14 -6.81
C GLN A 122 1.37 13.04 -7.48
N VAL A 123 0.18 12.75 -6.94
CA VAL A 123 -0.68 11.67 -7.39
C VAL A 123 -1.08 11.83 -8.86
N ASP A 124 -1.22 13.08 -9.30
CA ASP A 124 -1.51 13.50 -10.67
C ASP A 124 -0.40 13.14 -11.66
N LYS A 125 0.82 12.86 -11.18
CA LYS A 125 1.96 12.44 -12.00
C LYS A 125 2.06 10.91 -12.16
N VAL A 126 1.16 10.14 -11.54
CA VAL A 126 1.14 8.68 -11.69
C VAL A 126 0.60 8.32 -13.07
N SER A 127 1.50 7.93 -13.98
CA SER A 127 1.22 7.76 -15.41
C SER A 127 1.27 6.32 -15.92
N LEU A 128 1.82 5.37 -15.14
CA LEU A 128 1.93 3.97 -15.55
C LEU A 128 0.58 3.26 -15.60
N PRO A 129 0.44 2.21 -16.42
CA PRO A 129 -0.63 1.23 -16.26
C PRO A 129 -0.79 0.83 -14.79
N LEU A 130 -2.00 0.94 -14.25
CA LEU A 130 -2.25 0.91 -12.82
C LEU A 130 -3.39 -0.02 -12.45
N LEU A 131 -3.10 -1.08 -11.69
CA LEU A 131 -4.08 -1.90 -11.02
C LEU A 131 -4.13 -1.55 -9.54
N ILE A 132 -5.29 -1.16 -9.03
CA ILE A 132 -5.54 -0.90 -7.61
C ILE A 132 -6.57 -1.91 -7.11
N LEU A 133 -6.23 -2.62 -6.04
CA LEU A 133 -7.03 -3.65 -5.41
C LEU A 133 -7.23 -3.27 -3.94
N HIS A 134 -8.46 -3.25 -3.44
CA HIS A 134 -8.71 -2.80 -2.07
C HIS A 134 -9.90 -3.53 -1.44
N GLY A 135 -9.79 -3.91 -0.17
CA GLY A 135 -10.94 -4.38 0.60
C GLY A 135 -11.93 -3.24 0.85
N ALA A 136 -13.22 -3.43 0.52
CA ALA A 136 -14.22 -2.38 0.68
C ALA A 136 -14.55 -2.05 2.15
N ALA A 137 -14.14 -2.90 3.09
CA ALA A 137 -14.32 -2.73 4.53
C ALA A 137 -12.98 -2.54 5.27
N ASP A 138 -11.92 -2.15 4.56
CA ASP A 138 -10.62 -1.83 5.15
C ASP A 138 -10.75 -0.65 6.13
N ARG A 139 -10.24 -0.85 7.35
CA ARG A 139 -10.23 0.14 8.45
C ARG A 139 -8.82 0.63 8.80
N VAL A 140 -7.80 0.04 8.18
CA VAL A 140 -6.39 0.43 8.33
C VAL A 140 -6.06 1.50 7.30
N THR A 141 -6.41 1.27 6.04
CA THR A 141 -6.31 2.24 4.96
C THR A 141 -7.70 2.46 4.38
N ASP A 142 -8.20 3.69 4.44
CA ASP A 142 -9.54 3.99 3.92
C ASP A 142 -9.62 3.72 2.40
N PRO A 143 -10.56 2.89 1.89
CA PRO A 143 -10.71 2.63 0.46
C PRO A 143 -10.91 3.88 -0.41
N ASN A 144 -11.40 4.98 0.16
CA ASN A 144 -11.53 6.26 -0.53
C ASN A 144 -10.17 6.84 -0.94
N VAL A 145 -9.09 6.47 -0.25
CA VAL A 145 -7.71 6.81 -0.65
C VAL A 145 -7.35 6.18 -2.00
N SER A 146 -7.80 4.96 -2.25
CA SER A 146 -7.61 4.28 -3.55
C SER A 146 -8.52 4.82 -4.65
N LYS A 147 -9.75 5.24 -4.30
CA LYS A 147 -10.62 5.98 -5.24
C LYS A 147 -9.98 7.29 -5.66
N PHE A 148 -9.47 8.06 -4.69
CA PHE A 148 -8.73 9.29 -4.94
C PHE A 148 -7.52 9.07 -5.86
N LEU A 149 -6.69 8.06 -5.58
CA LEU A 149 -5.56 7.71 -6.45
C LEU A 149 -6.03 7.38 -7.88
N HIS A 150 -7.07 6.55 -8.01
CA HIS A 150 -7.64 6.18 -9.30
C HIS A 150 -8.14 7.40 -10.07
N GLU A 151 -8.86 8.32 -9.41
CA GLU A 151 -9.41 9.51 -10.04
C GLU A 151 -8.33 10.49 -10.48
N GLN A 152 -7.35 10.76 -9.60
CA GLN A 152 -6.38 11.83 -9.82
C GLN A 152 -5.19 11.42 -10.70
N ALA A 153 -4.81 10.13 -10.73
CA ALA A 153 -3.69 9.67 -11.55
C ALA A 153 -3.91 9.96 -13.05
N ILE A 154 -2.90 10.51 -13.74
CA ILE A 154 -2.95 10.80 -15.18
C ILE A 154 -2.92 9.54 -16.07
N SER A 155 -2.61 8.38 -15.49
CA SER A 155 -2.61 7.10 -16.20
C SER A 155 -3.90 6.89 -17.00
N GLN A 156 -3.72 6.53 -18.28
CA GLN A 156 -4.81 6.24 -19.21
C GLN A 156 -5.30 4.79 -19.10
N ASP A 157 -4.47 3.91 -18.54
CA ASP A 157 -4.78 2.51 -18.31
C ASP A 157 -4.81 2.27 -16.80
N LYS A 158 -5.97 2.48 -16.19
CA LYS A 158 -6.14 2.34 -14.75
C LYS A 158 -7.41 1.57 -14.41
N THR A 159 -7.30 0.69 -13.42
CA THR A 159 -8.38 -0.17 -12.96
C THR A 159 -8.40 -0.15 -11.44
N LEU A 160 -9.55 0.11 -10.84
CA LEU A 160 -9.80 -0.04 -9.41
C LEU A 160 -10.80 -1.18 -9.18
N LYS A 161 -10.43 -2.13 -8.32
CA LYS A 161 -11.29 -3.21 -7.84
C LYS A 161 -11.46 -3.13 -6.34
N LEU A 162 -12.71 -2.99 -5.90
CA LEU A 162 -13.09 -3.02 -4.49
C LEU A 162 -13.73 -4.37 -4.17
N TYR A 163 -13.19 -5.08 -3.17
CA TYR A 163 -13.64 -6.41 -2.76
C TYR A 163 -14.66 -6.29 -1.62
N PRO A 164 -15.94 -6.62 -1.82
CA PRO A 164 -16.97 -6.46 -0.81
C PRO A 164 -16.66 -7.19 0.50
N GLY A 165 -16.70 -6.45 1.61
CA GLY A 165 -16.39 -6.99 2.93
C GLY A 165 -14.92 -7.31 3.20
N GLY A 166 -14.03 -7.18 2.19
CA GLY A 166 -12.59 -7.39 2.36
C GLY A 166 -11.98 -6.35 3.30
N TYR A 167 -11.04 -6.79 4.15
CA TYR A 167 -10.31 -5.94 5.10
C TYR A 167 -8.99 -5.46 4.46
N HIS A 168 -7.95 -5.18 5.25
CA HIS A 168 -6.66 -4.69 4.74
C HIS A 168 -5.86 -5.75 3.98
N CYS A 169 -5.78 -6.97 4.55
CA CYS A 169 -4.98 -8.08 4.03
C CYS A 169 -5.78 -8.94 3.05
N ILE A 170 -6.19 -8.40 1.90
CA ILE A 170 -7.05 -9.13 0.93
C ILE A 170 -6.32 -10.27 0.19
N LEU A 171 -5.00 -10.41 0.32
CA LEU A 171 -4.23 -11.49 -0.30
C LEU A 171 -3.98 -12.67 0.64
N GLU A 172 -4.19 -12.49 1.94
CA GLU A 172 -3.78 -13.45 2.94
C GLU A 172 -4.76 -13.57 4.13
N GLY A 173 -5.68 -12.62 4.28
CA GLY A 173 -6.53 -12.45 5.46
C GLY A 173 -8.03 -12.50 5.22
N ASP A 174 -8.47 -12.96 4.05
CA ASP A 174 -9.88 -13.24 3.73
C ASP A 174 -10.09 -14.77 3.56
N THR A 175 -11.29 -15.17 3.16
CA THR A 175 -11.61 -16.53 2.69
C THR A 175 -10.72 -16.91 1.52
N ASP A 176 -10.41 -18.20 1.38
CA ASP A 176 -9.55 -18.69 0.30
C ASP A 176 -10.12 -18.35 -1.08
N GLU A 177 -11.45 -18.42 -1.25
CA GLU A 177 -12.13 -18.05 -2.49
C GLU A 177 -11.89 -16.57 -2.86
N ASN A 178 -12.00 -15.66 -1.89
CA ASN A 178 -11.74 -14.24 -2.14
C ASN A 178 -10.26 -13.98 -2.43
N ILE A 179 -9.35 -14.63 -1.69
CA ILE A 179 -7.90 -14.54 -1.93
C ILE A 179 -7.57 -14.98 -3.36
N PHE A 180 -8.07 -16.14 -3.79
CA PHE A 180 -7.84 -16.63 -5.15
C PHE A 180 -8.45 -15.72 -6.20
N THR A 181 -9.60 -15.10 -5.92
CA THR A 181 -10.19 -14.09 -6.81
C THR A 181 -9.25 -12.89 -7.00
N VAL A 182 -8.69 -12.36 -5.92
CA VAL A 182 -7.74 -11.23 -5.98
C VAL A 182 -6.47 -11.61 -6.75
N ILE A 183 -5.93 -12.80 -6.50
CA ILE A 183 -4.75 -13.31 -7.21
C ILE A 183 -5.03 -13.49 -8.70
N ASN A 184 -6.17 -14.09 -9.07
CA ASN A 184 -6.55 -14.27 -10.46
C ASN A 184 -6.73 -12.93 -11.18
N ASP A 185 -7.24 -11.92 -10.50
CA ASP A 185 -7.36 -10.57 -11.05
C ASP A 185 -6.00 -9.92 -11.32
N ILE A 186 -5.01 -10.15 -10.45
CA ILE A 186 -3.61 -9.72 -10.68
C ILE A 186 -3.02 -10.43 -11.89
N VAL A 187 -3.15 -11.77 -11.95
CA VAL A 187 -2.60 -12.59 -13.04
C VAL A 187 -3.22 -12.21 -14.37
N ALA A 188 -4.55 -12.10 -14.45
CA ALA A 188 -5.24 -11.70 -15.67
C ALA A 188 -4.84 -10.30 -16.14
N TRP A 189 -4.62 -9.37 -15.20
CA TRP A 189 -4.15 -8.03 -15.54
C TRP A 189 -2.72 -8.02 -16.08
N LEU A 190 -1.84 -8.86 -15.54
CA LEU A 190 -0.48 -9.07 -16.02
C LEU A 190 -0.48 -9.72 -17.41
N ASP A 191 -1.21 -10.81 -17.60
CA ASP A 191 -1.29 -11.55 -18.87
C ASP A 191 -1.76 -10.64 -20.02
N ALA A 192 -2.74 -9.78 -19.77
CA ALA A 192 -3.22 -8.80 -20.75
C ALA A 192 -2.15 -7.77 -21.18
N ARG A 193 -1.04 -7.63 -20.44
CA ARG A 193 0.04 -6.66 -20.67
C ARG A 193 1.40 -7.29 -20.97
N THR A 194 1.49 -8.61 -20.88
CA THR A 194 2.73 -9.36 -21.18
C THR A 194 2.58 -10.32 -22.36
N THR A 195 1.36 -10.64 -22.78
CA THR A 195 1.13 -11.48 -23.96
C THR A 195 1.55 -10.72 -25.22
N PRO A 196 2.45 -11.27 -26.06
CA PRO A 196 2.79 -10.68 -27.35
C PRO A 196 1.53 -10.51 -28.21
N LYS A 197 1.35 -9.34 -28.81
CA LYS A 197 0.33 -9.13 -29.85
C LYS A 197 0.66 -9.89 -31.13
#